data_AF-A0A231V3J8-F1
#
_entry.id   AF-A0A231V3J8-F1
#
_cell.length_a   1.000
_cell.length_b   1.000
_cell.length_c   1.000
_cell.angle_alpha   90.00
_cell.angle_beta   90.00
_cell.angle_gamma   90.00
#
_symmetry.space_group_name_H-M   'P 1'
#
loop_
_entity.id
_entity.type
_entity.pdbx_description
1 polymer ?
#
loop_
_entity_poly.entity_id
_entity_poly.type
_entity_poly.pdbx_seq_one_letter_code
_entity_poly.pdbx_strand_id
1 'polypeptide(L)'
;MKITGVDYRRAYRTETKDSFLARFWRGGRYFVWIVPLFCLPFAVGQIGTPHVLLSYEYYQRGGEPFYTHCAYFGLHSRQVRPGDGRCPLIKMIAE
;
A
#
# COMPACT_ATOMS: atom_id res chain seq x y z
N MET A 1 31.95 -32.57 54.53
CA MET A 1 31.85 -32.84 53.08
C MET A 1 30.63 -32.08 52.55
N LYS A 2 30.84 -30.99 51.79
CA LYS A 2 29.77 -30.07 51.34
C LYS A 2 29.41 -30.42 49.90
N ILE A 3 28.21 -30.94 49.67
CA ILE A 3 27.67 -31.13 48.31
C ILE A 3 26.76 -29.94 48.04
N THR A 4 27.15 -29.17 47.03
CA THR A 4 26.52 -27.94 46.54
C THR A 4 25.08 -28.20 46.11
N GLY A 5 24.13 -27.59 46.83
CA GLY A 5 22.73 -27.51 46.41
C GLY A 5 22.60 -26.55 45.25
N VAL A 6 22.64 -27.08 44.02
CA VAL A 6 22.32 -26.32 42.82
C VAL A 6 20.82 -26.09 42.80
N ASP A 7 20.42 -24.82 42.87
CA ASP A 7 19.02 -24.39 42.90
C ASP A 7 18.40 -24.52 41.51
N TYR A 8 17.79 -25.68 41.24
CA TYR A 8 17.13 -26.01 39.97
C TYR A 8 15.93 -25.09 39.63
N ARG A 9 15.49 -24.23 40.56
CA ARG A 9 14.30 -23.38 40.38
C ARG A 9 14.58 -22.14 39.51
N ARG A 10 15.85 -21.79 39.29
CA ARG A 10 16.25 -20.59 38.52
C ARG A 10 16.33 -20.80 37.01
N ALA A 11 16.48 -22.04 36.54
CA ALA A 11 16.67 -22.34 35.11
C ALA A 11 15.37 -22.24 34.28
N TYR A 12 14.19 -22.38 34.89
CA TYR A 12 12.92 -22.41 34.16
C TYR A 12 12.29 -21.04 33.86
N ARG A 13 12.87 -19.92 34.33
CA ARG A 13 12.25 -18.59 34.22
C ARG A 13 12.71 -17.76 33.01
N THR A 14 13.77 -18.18 32.32
CA THR A 14 14.35 -17.41 31.21
C THR A 14 13.91 -17.88 29.81
N GLU A 15 13.25 -19.03 29.69
CA GLU A 15 12.89 -19.62 28.39
C GLU A 15 11.60 -19.07 27.74
N THR A 16 10.83 -18.23 28.44
CA THR A 16 9.51 -17.79 27.96
C THR A 16 9.54 -16.56 27.05
N LYS A 17 10.60 -15.74 27.08
CA LYS A 17 10.70 -14.56 26.20
C LYS A 17 11.29 -14.88 24.83
N ASP A 18 12.29 -15.76 24.78
CA ASP A 18 12.96 -16.10 23.52
C ASP A 18 12.12 -17.03 22.64
N SER A 19 11.20 -17.79 23.26
CA SER A 19 10.29 -18.70 22.56
C SER A 19 9.15 -17.99 21.83
N PHE A 20 8.75 -16.78 22.23
CA PHE A 20 7.68 -16.05 21.54
C PHE A 20 8.15 -15.52 20.17
N LEU A 21 9.31 -14.86 20.13
CA LEU A 21 9.89 -14.34 18.89
C LEU A 21 10.35 -15.47 17.96
N ALA A 22 10.96 -16.53 18.50
CA ALA A 22 11.39 -17.69 17.71
C ALA A 22 10.21 -18.51 17.14
N ARG A 23 9.01 -18.40 17.72
CA ARG A 23 7.77 -19.03 17.25
C ARG A 23 7.05 -18.16 16.22
N PHE A 24 7.16 -16.83 16.35
CA PHE A 24 6.72 -15.86 15.34
C PHE A 24 7.54 -15.99 14.03
N TRP A 25 8.86 -16.16 14.14
CA TRP A 25 9.76 -16.32 12.99
C TRP A 25 9.65 -17.68 12.29
N ARG A 26 9.42 -18.78 13.03
CA ARG A 26 9.24 -20.12 12.43
C ARG A 26 7.94 -20.28 11.63
N GLY A 27 6.93 -19.43 11.87
CA GLY A 27 5.69 -19.34 11.09
C GLY A 27 5.72 -18.30 9.95
N GLY A 28 6.90 -17.79 9.59
CA GLY A 28 7.09 -16.62 8.71
C GLY A 28 6.50 -16.71 7.30
N ARG A 29 6.05 -17.89 6.84
CA ARG A 29 5.41 -18.04 5.51
C ARG A 29 4.13 -17.23 5.37
N TYR A 30 3.41 -16.98 6.46
CA TYR A 30 2.17 -16.19 6.43
C TYR A 30 2.40 -14.69 6.67
N PHE A 31 3.51 -14.32 7.30
CA PHE A 31 3.90 -12.91 7.50
C PHE A 31 4.28 -12.21 6.20
N VAL A 32 4.77 -12.96 5.21
CA VAL A 32 5.05 -12.45 3.86
C VAL A 32 3.80 -11.81 3.24
N TRP A 33 2.60 -12.28 3.58
CA TRP A 33 1.35 -11.77 3.03
C TRP A 33 0.76 -10.62 3.82
N ILE A 34 1.15 -10.43 5.07
CA ILE A 34 0.67 -9.29 5.89
C ILE A 34 1.12 -7.97 5.24
N VAL A 35 2.39 -7.88 4.85
CA VAL A 35 2.92 -6.65 4.22
C VAL A 35 2.12 -6.25 2.97
N PRO A 36 1.95 -7.10 1.93
CA PRO A 36 1.16 -6.72 0.77
C PRO A 36 -0.32 -6.52 1.12
N LEU A 37 -0.93 -7.31 2.02
CA LEU A 37 -2.34 -7.16 2.39
C LEU A 37 -2.66 -5.81 3.02
N PHE A 38 -1.72 -5.22 3.77
CA PHE A 38 -1.92 -3.90 4.37
C PHE A 38 -1.35 -2.77 3.50
N CYS A 39 -0.20 -2.96 2.85
CA CYS A 39 0.44 -1.93 2.05
C CYS A 39 -0.30 -1.64 0.74
N LEU A 40 -0.87 -2.63 0.05
CA LEU A 40 -1.62 -2.40 -1.20
C LEU A 40 -2.85 -1.50 -1.00
N PRO A 41 -3.81 -1.83 -0.11
CA PRO A 41 -4.98 -0.98 0.08
C PRO A 41 -4.61 0.40 0.61
N PHE A 42 -3.58 0.49 1.46
CA PHE A 42 -3.06 1.78 1.91
C PHE A 42 -2.48 2.61 0.75
N ALA A 43 -1.67 2.00 -0.12
CA ALA A 43 -1.10 2.66 -1.29
C ALA A 43 -2.20 3.11 -2.28
N VAL A 44 -3.22 2.28 -2.50
CA VAL A 44 -4.38 2.62 -3.33
C VAL A 44 -5.15 3.79 -2.74
N GLY A 45 -5.34 3.84 -1.41
CA GLY A 45 -6.00 4.97 -0.76
C GLY A 45 -5.21 6.28 -0.81
N GLN A 46 -3.88 6.23 -0.88
CA GLN A 46 -3.02 7.43 -0.94
C GLN A 46 -2.75 7.92 -2.37
N ILE A 47 -2.48 7.00 -3.31
CA ILE A 47 -2.06 7.31 -4.68
C ILE A 47 -3.27 7.30 -5.64
N GLY A 48 -4.32 6.57 -5.29
CA GLY A 48 -5.49 6.33 -6.13
C GLY A 48 -5.36 5.10 -7.02
N THR A 49 -6.36 4.91 -7.88
CA THR A 49 -6.38 3.82 -8.87
C THR A 49 -6.02 4.35 -10.26
N PRO A 50 -5.38 3.52 -11.10
CA PRO A 50 -5.05 3.91 -12.46
C PRO A 50 -6.34 3.99 -13.29
N HIS A 51 -6.54 5.13 -13.94
CA HIS A 51 -7.62 5.32 -14.90
C HIS A 51 -7.08 5.70 -16.28
N VAL A 52 -7.72 5.17 -17.32
CA VAL A 52 -7.39 5.38 -18.72
C VAL A 52 -8.32 6.43 -19.32
N LEU A 53 -7.78 7.34 -20.13
CA LEU A 53 -8.56 8.37 -20.83
C LEU A 53 -9.51 7.72 -21.82
N LEU A 54 -10.81 7.98 -21.65
CA LEU A 54 -11.88 7.47 -22.50
C LEU A 54 -12.32 8.53 -23.51
N SER A 55 -12.55 9.76 -23.06
CA SER A 55 -12.93 10.87 -23.91
C SER A 55 -12.41 12.20 -23.36
N TYR A 56 -12.38 13.22 -24.21
CA TYR A 56 -11.91 14.54 -23.85
C TYR A 56 -12.65 15.63 -24.63
N GLU A 57 -12.76 16.80 -24.02
CA GLU A 57 -13.20 18.03 -24.67
C GLU A 57 -12.05 19.03 -24.62
N TYR A 58 -11.87 19.75 -25.72
CA TYR A 58 -10.83 20.76 -25.84
C TYR A 58 -11.35 21.96 -26.63
N TYR A 59 -10.71 23.10 -26.43
CA TYR A 59 -10.82 24.25 -27.31
C TYR A 59 -9.43 24.69 -27.78
N GLN A 60 -9.37 25.43 -28.87
CA GLN A 60 -8.11 25.96 -29.40
C GLN A 60 -7.74 27.24 -28.62
N ARG A 61 -6.56 27.28 -28.00
CA ARG A 61 -6.01 28.45 -27.31
C ARG A 61 -4.67 28.81 -27.92
N GLY A 62 -4.62 29.89 -28.71
CA GLY A 62 -3.37 30.32 -29.33
C GLY A 62 -2.77 29.33 -30.33
N GLY A 63 -3.61 28.50 -30.97
CA GLY A 63 -3.18 27.47 -31.93
C GLY A 63 -2.83 26.11 -31.33
N GLU A 64 -2.88 25.97 -30.00
CA GLU A 64 -2.71 24.69 -29.31
C GLU A 64 -4.03 24.19 -28.68
N PRO A 65 -4.25 22.87 -28.59
CA PRO A 65 -5.40 22.31 -27.92
C PRO A 65 -5.29 22.50 -26.39
N PHE A 66 -6.28 23.17 -25.81
CA PHE A 66 -6.45 23.32 -24.36
C PHE A 66 -7.62 22.46 -23.90
N TYR A 67 -7.32 21.38 -23.18
CA TYR A 67 -8.32 20.43 -22.72
C TYR A 67 -9.06 20.96 -21.48
N THR A 68 -10.38 20.90 -21.48
CA THR A 68 -11.23 21.40 -20.37
C THR A 68 -11.88 20.28 -19.58
N HIS A 69 -12.20 19.18 -20.24
CA HIS A 69 -12.85 18.03 -19.64
C HIS A 69 -12.15 16.77 -20.11
N CYS A 70 -11.72 15.92 -19.19
CA CYS A 70 -11.20 14.60 -19.46
C CYS A 70 -12.09 13.57 -18.74
N ALA A 71 -12.64 12.60 -19.47
CA ALA A 71 -13.34 11.46 -18.89
C ALA A 71 -12.39 10.27 -18.80
N TYR A 72 -12.24 9.72 -17.61
CA TYR A 72 -11.36 8.62 -17.30
C TYR A 72 -12.16 7.38 -16.88
N PHE A 73 -11.71 6.21 -17.34
CA PHE A 73 -12.29 4.91 -17.04
C PHE A 73 -11.28 4.05 -16.25
N GLY A 74 -11.72 3.47 -15.14
CA GLY A 74 -10.90 2.67 -14.24
C GLY A 74 -11.78 1.85 -13.31
N LEU A 75 -11.44 1.80 -12.02
CA LEU A 75 -12.30 1.16 -11.01
C LEU A 75 -13.67 1.85 -10.92
N HIS A 76 -13.68 3.19 -11.04
CA HIS A 76 -14.87 4.01 -11.21
C HIS A 76 -14.68 4.98 -12.37
N SER A 77 -15.75 5.34 -13.08
CA SER A 77 -15.66 6.39 -14.10
C SER A 77 -15.58 7.76 -13.42
N ARG A 78 -14.63 8.60 -13.84
CA ARG A 78 -14.45 9.93 -13.25
C ARG A 78 -14.17 10.97 -14.31
N GLN A 79 -14.84 12.10 -14.19
CA GLN A 79 -14.58 13.27 -15.03
C GLN A 79 -13.70 14.26 -14.27
N VAL A 80 -12.64 14.73 -14.91
CA VAL A 80 -11.66 15.64 -14.33
C VAL A 80 -11.53 16.87 -15.21
N ARG A 81 -11.47 18.05 -14.57
CA ARG A 81 -11.14 19.31 -15.23
C ARG A 81 -9.66 19.64 -14.98
N PRO A 82 -8.76 19.49 -15.96
CA PRO A 82 -7.34 19.74 -15.75
C PRO A 82 -7.06 21.24 -15.62
N GLY A 83 -6.32 21.64 -14.58
CA GLY A 83 -5.94 23.04 -14.38
C GLY A 83 -4.82 23.52 -15.31
N ASP A 84 -4.00 22.58 -15.78
CA ASP A 84 -2.90 22.78 -16.74
C ASP A 84 -3.34 22.62 -18.20
N GLY A 85 -4.62 22.31 -18.43
CA GLY A 85 -5.19 22.13 -19.77
C GLY A 85 -4.70 20.89 -20.48
N ARG A 86 -4.21 19.86 -19.76
CA ARG A 86 -3.68 18.60 -20.34
C ARG A 86 -4.49 17.39 -19.86
N CYS A 87 -4.74 16.43 -20.76
CA CYS A 87 -5.31 15.12 -20.42
C CYS A 87 -4.27 14.01 -20.70
N PRO A 88 -3.51 13.51 -19.71
CA PRO A 88 -2.65 12.35 -19.91
C PRO A 88 -3.48 11.09 -20.20
N LEU A 89 -2.94 10.16 -20.98
CA LEU A 89 -3.61 8.90 -21.33
C LEU A 89 -3.95 8.05 -20.10
N ILE A 90 -3.07 8.04 -19.10
CA ILE A 90 -3.27 7.35 -17.82
C ILE A 90 -3.11 8.37 -16.70
N LYS A 91 -4.05 8.38 -15.76
CA LYS A 91 -4.02 9.24 -14.58
C LYS A 91 -4.36 8.43 -13.34
N MET A 92 -3.57 8.60 -12.28
CA MET A 92 -3.91 8.08 -10.96
C MET A 92 -4.98 9.01 -10.36
N ILE A 93 -6.12 8.45 -10.00
CA ILE A 93 -7.23 9.21 -9.40
C ILE A 93 -7.59 8.53 -8.09
N ALA A 94 -7.42 9.27 -7.00
CA ALA A 94 -7.90 8.86 -5.68
C ALA A 94 -9.42 8.97 -5.64
N GLU A 95 -10.07 7.96 -5.07
CA GLU A 95 -11.52 7.90 -4.91
C GLU A 95 -12.01 8.89 -3.86
#